data_AF-A0A434MCR9-F1
#
_entry.id   AF-A0A434MCR9-F1
#
_cell.length_a   1.000
_cell.length_b   1.000
_cell.length_c   1.000
_cell.angle_alpha   90.00
_cell.angle_beta   90.00
_cell.angle_gamma   90.00
#
_symmetry.space_group_name_H-M   'P 1'
#
loop_
_entity.id
_entity.type
_entity.pdbx_description
1 polymer ?
#
loop_
_entity_poly.entity_id
_entity_poly.type
_entity_poly.pdbx_seq_one_letter_code
_entity_poly.pdbx_strand_id
1 'polypeptide(L)' 'MRGRGWIKALRQDEARQVRARIAELERDLMATTPMGRHRRFEAGHELRNAKFRLERLEECIAEMPRNVAARSD' A
#
# COMPACT_ATOMS: atom_id res chain seq x y z
N MET A 1 -15.94 9.74 -19.05
CA MET A 1 -14.55 10.22 -19.20
C MET A 1 -13.86 10.20 -17.85
N ARG A 2 -12.79 9.44 -17.65
CA ARG A 2 -12.00 9.52 -16.40
C ARG A 2 -11.00 10.68 -16.54
N GLY A 3 -11.12 11.70 -15.69
CA GLY A 3 -10.32 12.93 -15.76
C GLY A 3 -8.82 12.72 -15.50
N ARG A 4 -8.01 13.76 -15.76
CA ARG A 4 -6.52 13.72 -15.78
C ARG A 4 -5.80 13.24 -14.50
N GLY A 5 -6.52 12.88 -13.42
CA GLY A 5 -5.96 12.39 -12.17
C GLY A 5 -6.32 10.95 -11.79
N TRP A 6 -7.10 10.24 -12.61
CA TRP A 6 -7.71 8.97 -12.20
C TRP A 6 -6.69 7.86 -11.90
N ILE A 7 -5.59 7.80 -12.65
CA ILE A 7 -4.53 6.81 -12.43
C ILE A 7 -3.83 7.08 -11.09
N LYS A 8 -3.55 8.35 -10.77
CA LYS A 8 -2.90 8.73 -9.51
C LYS A 8 -3.80 8.42 -8.32
N ALA A 9 -5.09 8.73 -8.43
CA ALA A 9 -6.08 8.38 -7.41
C ALA A 9 -6.18 6.86 -7.19
N LEU A 10 -6.14 6.07 -8.27
CA LEU A 10 -6.12 4.60 -8.19
C LEU A 10 -4.88 4.09 -7.46
N ARG A 11 -3.69 4.59 -7.80
CA ARG A 11 -2.45 4.18 -7.13
C ARG A 11 -2.42 4.60 -5.66
N GLN A 12 -2.94 5.77 -5.33
CA GLN A 12 -3.10 6.21 -3.94
C GLN A 12 -4.05 5.31 -3.17
N ASP A 13 -5.14 4.85 -3.79
CA ASP A 13 -6.05 3.88 -3.17
C ASP A 13 -5.37 2.53 -2.95
N GLU A 14 -4.64 2.03 -3.94
CA GLU A 14 -3.84 0.81 -3.83
C GLU A 14 -2.83 0.91 -2.67
N ALA A 15 -2.11 2.03 -2.56
CA ALA A 15 -1.17 2.26 -1.47
C ALA A 15 -1.87 2.29 -0.09
N ARG A 16 -3.09 2.83 0.01
CA ARG A 16 -3.89 2.76 1.24
C ARG A 16 -4.25 1.32 1.61
N GLN A 17 -4.68 0.52 0.64
CA GLN A 17 -5.02 -0.89 0.86
C GLN A 17 -3.79 -1.68 1.32
N VAL A 18 -2.63 -1.48 0.69
CA VAL A 18 -1.38 -2.14 1.08
C VAL A 18 -0.95 -1.73 2.50
N ARG A 19 -1.08 -0.45 2.87
CA ARG A 19 -0.81 -0.01 4.26
C ARG A 19 -1.74 -0.67 5.27
N ALA A 20 -3.03 -0.79 4.97
CA ALA A 20 -3.98 -1.49 5.83
C ALA A 20 -3.57 -2.96 6.01
N ARG A 21 -3.17 -3.63 4.92
CA ARG A 21 -2.72 -5.02 4.96
C ARG A 21 -1.44 -5.21 5.77
N ILE A 22 -0.48 -4.29 5.65
CA ILE A 22 0.74 -4.29 6.48
C ILE A 22 0.36 -4.20 7.97
N ALA A 23 -0.53 -3.29 8.34
CA ALA A 23 -0.96 -3.13 9.73
C ALA A 23 -1.71 -4.36 10.28
N GLU A 24 -2.47 -5.07 9.44
CA GLU A 24 -3.06 -6.36 9.80
C GLU A 24 -2.00 -7.43 10.05
N LEU A 25 -1.07 -7.62 9.11
CA LEU A 25 0.00 -8.61 9.22
C LEU A 25 0.90 -8.35 10.44
N GLU A 26 1.22 -7.09 10.71
CA GLU A 26 2.00 -6.71 11.90
C GLU A 26 1.24 -7.03 13.18
N ARG A 27 -0.08 -6.75 13.25
CA ARG A 27 -0.92 -7.12 14.39
C ARG A 27 -1.00 -8.63 14.58
N ASP A 28 -1.21 -9.40 13.51
CA ASP A 28 -1.26 -10.86 13.56
C ASP A 28 0.05 -11.44 14.09
N LEU A 29 1.20 -10.94 13.60
CA LEU A 29 2.51 -11.38 14.05
C LEU A 29 2.82 -11.00 15.51
N MET A 30 2.27 -9.88 16.00
CA MET A 30 2.37 -9.45 17.40
C MET A 30 1.35 -10.12 18.32
N ALA A 31 0.32 -10.77 17.77
CA ALA A 31 -0.73 -11.38 18.57
C ALA A 31 -0.15 -12.48 19.46
N THR A 32 -0.49 -12.43 20.75
CA THR A 32 -0.11 -13.44 21.74
C THR A 32 -0.84 -14.76 21.55
N THR A 33 -1.87 -14.78 20.69
CA THR A 33 -2.60 -15.99 20.30
C THR A 33 -1.66 -16.98 19.61
N PRO A 34 -1.78 -18.29 19.88
CA PRO A 34 -0.97 -19.31 19.21
C PRO A 34 -1.25 -19.33 17.70
N MET A 35 -0.37 -18.72 16.92
CA MET A 35 -0.30 -18.95 15.48
C MET A 35 0.64 -20.12 15.20
N GLY A 36 0.20 -21.04 14.34
CA GLY A 36 1.04 -22.11 13.84
C GLY A 36 2.31 -21.56 13.17
N ARG A 37 3.43 -22.29 13.31
CA ARG A 37 4.74 -21.89 12.76
C ARG A 37 4.67 -21.57 11.26
N HIS A 38 3.94 -22.40 10.49
CA HIS A 38 3.74 -22.20 9.06
C HIS A 38 3.02 -20.88 8.76
N ARG A 39 1.90 -20.61 9.44
CA ARG A 39 1.14 -19.36 9.29
C ARG A 39 1.98 -18.13 9.64
N ARG A 40 2.82 -18.18 10.69
CA ARG A 40 3.74 -17.07 11.01
C ARG A 40 4.77 -16.84 9.92
N PHE A 41 5.32 -17.91 9.33
CA PHE A 41 6.25 -17.81 8.23
C PHE A 41 5.60 -17.18 6.99
N GLU A 42 4.39 -17.62 6.63
CA GLU A 42 3.61 -17.04 5.54
C GLU A 42 3.29 -15.57 5.78
N ALA A 43 2.81 -15.21 6.98
CA ALA A 43 2.52 -13.82 7.34
C ALA A 43 3.77 -12.94 7.29
N GLY A 44 4.93 -13.44 7.73
CA GLY A 44 6.20 -12.73 7.61
C GLY A 44 6.65 -12.53 6.16
N HIS A 45 6.51 -13.57 5.32
CA HIS A 45 6.81 -13.48 3.89
C HIS A 45 5.88 -12.49 3.18
N GLU A 46 4.58 -12.56 3.47
CA GLU A 46 3.58 -11.62 2.95
C GLU A 46 3.89 -10.18 3.38
N LEU A 47 4.26 -9.98 4.66
CA LEU A 47 4.61 -8.66 5.19
C LEU A 47 5.80 -8.05 4.44
N ARG A 48 6.84 -8.84 4.17
CA ARG A 48 8.00 -8.38 3.39
C ARG A 48 7.59 -7.94 1.99
N ASN A 49 6.76 -8.73 1.33
CA ASN A 49 6.30 -8.42 -0.03
C ASN A 49 5.37 -7.20 -0.07
N ALA A 50 4.49 -7.06 0.93
CA ALA A 50 3.60 -5.91 1.05
C ALA A 50 4.40 -4.61 1.28
N LYS A 51 5.43 -4.63 2.13
CA LYS A 51 6.33 -3.48 2.35
C LYS A 51 7.07 -3.09 1.07
N PHE A 52 7.64 -4.06 0.36
CA PHE A 52 8.30 -3.81 -0.93
C PHE A 52 7.33 -3.23 -1.97
N ARG A 53 6.12 -3.78 -2.09
CA ARG A 53 5.10 -3.27 -2.99
C ARG A 53 4.68 -1.84 -2.64
N LEU A 54 4.55 -1.52 -1.36
CA LEU A 54 4.21 -0.18 -0.91
C LEU A 54 5.27 0.83 -1.33
N GLU A 55 6.55 0.51 -1.12
CA GLU A 55 7.67 1.36 -1.53
C GLU A 55 7.62 1.66 -3.04
N ARG A 56 7.44 0.63 -3.87
CA ARG A 56 7.33 0.80 -5.33
C ARG A 56 6.11 1.63 -5.74
N LEU A 57 4.99 1.49 -5.03
CA LEU A 57 3.79 2.29 -5.26
C LEU A 57 4.01 3.76 -4.88
N GLU A 58 4.68 4.02 -3.76
CA GLU A 58 4.98 5.36 -3.28
C GLU A 58 5.95 6.08 -4.23
N GLU A 59 7.00 5.40 -4.70
CA GLU A 59 7.89 5.89 -5.76
C GLU A 59 7.11 6.25 -7.03
N CYS A 60 6.28 5.32 -7.52
CA CYS A 60 5.47 5.55 -8.72
C CYS A 60 4.55 6.78 -8.54
N ILE A 61 3.85 6.90 -7.41
CA ILE A 61 2.97 8.05 -7.13
C ILE A 61 3.73 9.37 -7.06
N ALA A 62 4.96 9.35 -6.54
CA ALA A 62 5.83 10.52 -6.45
C ALA A 62 6.28 11.02 -7.82
N GLU A 63 6.59 10.10 -8.75
CA GLU A 63 6.95 10.42 -10.14
C GLU A 63 5.76 10.92 -10.97
N MET A 64 4.52 10.56 -10.59
CA MET A 64 3.34 11.01 -11.32
C MET A 64 3.12 12.52 -11.19
N PRO A 65 2.87 13.23 -12.31
CA PRO A 65 2.69 14.68 -12.30
C PRO A 65 1.56 15.08 -11.33
N ARG A 66 1.78 16.16 -10.57
CA ARG A 66 0.69 16.78 -9.82
C ARG A 66 -0.33 17.27 -10.83
N ASN A 67 -1.57 16.85 -10.67
CA ASN A 67 -2.67 17.36 -11.47
C ASN A 67 -2.83 18.84 -11.09
N VAL A 68 -2.20 19.75 -11.84
CA VAL A 68 -2.30 21.19 -11.63
C VAL A 68 -3.70 21.61 -12.07
N ALA A 69 -4.65 21.49 -11.15
CA ALA A 69 -5.97 22.09 -11.26
C ALA A 69 -6.07 23.18 -10.19
N ALA A 70 -5.41 24.32 -10.46
CA ALA A 70 -5.71 25.66 -9.92
C ALA A 70 -4.65 26.65 -10.43
N ARG A 71 -4.67 26.91 -11.74
CA ARG A 71 -4.33 28.23 -12.28
C ARG A 71 -5.49 28.61 -13.18
N SER A 72 -6.41 29.37 -12.61
CA SER A 72 -7.35 30.20 -13.34
C SER A 72 -7.28 31.55 -12.64
N ASP A 73 -7.07 32.56 -13.47
CA ASP A 73 -6.70 33.96 -13.18
C ASP A 73 -7.40 34.63 -12.01
#